data_AF-A0A968ULM3-F1
#
_entry.id   AF-A0A968ULM3-F1
#
_cell.length_a   1.000
_cell.length_b   1.000
_cell.length_c   1.000
_cell.angle_alpha   90.00
_cell.angle_beta   90.00
_cell.angle_gamma   90.00
#
_symmetry.space_group_name_H-M   'P 1'
#
loop_
_entity.id
_entity.type
_entity.pdbx_description
1 polymer ?
#
loop_
_entity_poly.entity_id
_entity_poly.type
_entity_poly.pdbx_seq_one_letter_code
_entity_poly.pdbx_strand_id
1 'polypeptide(L)' 'MMNNNISIQDRSKLFAIRAIKAYTELNKRHFDDAGKVLAKQFLRASTSIGANLAEG' A
#
# COMPACT_ATOMS: atom_id res chain seq x y z
N MET A 1 -20.40 10.62 -15.31
CA MET A 1 -19.14 11.36 -15.48
C MET A 1 -18.14 10.84 -14.47
N MET A 2 -16.98 10.34 -14.89
CA MET A 2 -15.91 9.98 -13.94
C MET A 2 -15.36 11.27 -13.34
N ASN A 3 -15.42 11.39 -12.01
CA ASN A 3 -14.81 12.49 -11.27
C ASN A 3 -13.28 12.42 -11.46
N ASN A 4 -12.76 13.12 -12.46
CA ASN A 4 -11.33 13.18 -12.75
C ASN A 4 -10.53 14.04 -11.75
N ASN A 5 -11.18 14.62 -10.74
CA ASN A 5 -10.56 15.45 -9.70
C ASN A 5 -10.19 14.67 -8.43
N ILE A 6 -9.66 13.45 -8.55
CA ILE A 6 -9.08 12.77 -7.39
C ILE A 6 -7.65 13.28 -7.21
N SER A 7 -7.38 13.90 -6.05
CA SER A 7 -6.05 14.43 -5.72
C SER A 7 -5.00 13.32 -5.65
N ILE A 8 -3.72 13.67 -5.77
CA ILE A 8 -2.65 12.68 -5.60
C ILE A 8 -2.63 12.11 -4.17
N GLN A 9 -3.05 12.92 -3.18
CA GLN A 9 -3.23 12.53 -1.79
C GLN A 9 -4.34 11.47 -1.63
N ASP A 10 -5.47 11.66 -2.30
CA ASP A 10 -6.57 10.67 -2.27
C ASP A 10 -6.15 9.37 -2.97
N ARG A 11 -5.45 9.47 -4.10
CA ARG A 11 -4.92 8.31 -4.82
C ARG A 11 -3.92 7.52 -3.97
N SER A 12 -2.99 8.19 -3.30
CA SER A 12 -1.97 7.55 -2.47
C SER A 12 -2.58 6.91 -1.23
N LYS A 13 -3.59 7.56 -0.61
CA LYS A 13 -4.36 6.98 0.49
C LYS A 13 -5.10 5.71 0.08
N LEU A 14 -5.82 5.74 -1.05
CA LEU A 14 -6.51 4.56 -1.58
C LEU A 14 -5.52 3.43 -1.93
N PHE A 15 -4.35 3.78 -2.46
CA PHE A 15 -3.29 2.82 -2.74
C PHE A 15 -2.73 2.18 -1.46
N ALA A 16 -2.44 2.97 -0.42
CA ALA A 16 -1.98 2.46 0.87
C ALA A 16 -2.99 1.50 1.51
N ILE A 17 -4.29 1.81 1.47
CA ILE A 17 -5.35 0.92 1.95
C ILE A 17 -5.35 -0.42 1.20
N ARG A 18 -5.16 -0.39 -0.13
CA ARG A 18 -5.07 -1.62 -0.93
C ARG A 18 -3.82 -2.43 -0.59
N ALA A 19 -2.69 -1.78 -0.37
CA ALA A 19 -1.45 -2.44 0.04
C ALA A 19 -1.57 -3.11 1.42
N ILE A 20 -2.23 -2.46 2.37
CA ILE A 20 -2.54 -3.04 3.69
C ILE A 20 -3.42 -4.29 3.53
N LYS A 21 -4.50 -4.21 2.74
CA LYS A 21 -5.37 -5.37 2.47
C LYS A 21 -4.61 -6.53 1.83
N ALA A 22 -3.75 -6.23 0.85
CA ALA A 22 -2.91 -7.22 0.21
C ALA A 22 -1.95 -7.87 1.21
N TYR A 23 -1.26 -7.08 2.04
CA TYR A 23 -0.38 -7.60 3.10
C TYR A 23 -1.15 -8.49 4.08
N THR A 24 -2.32 -8.06 4.56
CA THR A 24 -3.14 -8.88 5.47
C THR A 24 -3.55 -10.20 4.84
N GLU A 25 -3.96 -10.20 3.59
CA GLU A 25 -4.34 -11.42 2.87
C GLU A 25 -3.15 -12.34 2.62
N LEU A 26 -2.01 -11.75 2.25
CA LEU A 26 -0.76 -12.48 2.12
C LEU A 26 -0.42 -13.17 3.44
N ASN A 27 -0.44 -12.48 4.59
CA ASN A 27 -0.07 -13.07 5.89
C ASN A 27 -0.96 -14.23 6.36
N LYS A 28 -2.13 -14.45 5.76
CA LYS A 28 -2.94 -15.65 6.03
C LYS A 28 -2.42 -16.90 5.32
N ARG A 29 -1.60 -16.74 4.29
CA ARG A 29 -1.03 -17.83 3.50
C ARG A 29 0.24 -18.33 4.16
N HIS A 30 0.52 -19.62 3.97
CA HIS A 30 1.81 -20.19 4.34
C HIS A 30 2.86 -19.67 3.35
N PHE A 31 3.84 -18.91 3.82
CA PHE A 31 4.94 -18.42 3.01
C PHE A 31 6.26 -19.09 3.39
N ASP A 32 7.13 -19.18 2.39
CA ASP A 32 8.56 -19.23 2.64
C ASP A 32 9.07 -17.89 3.21
N ASP A 33 10.32 -17.87 3.66
CA ASP A 33 10.86 -16.67 4.30
C ASP A 33 11.04 -15.50 3.31
N ALA A 34 11.24 -15.78 2.02
CA ALA A 34 11.32 -14.76 0.98
C ALA A 34 9.98 -14.03 0.80
N GLY A 35 8.86 -14.75 0.76
CA GLY A 35 7.52 -14.20 0.65
C GLY A 35 7.18 -13.26 1.81
N LYS A 36 7.58 -13.59 3.04
CA LYS A 36 7.39 -12.73 4.21
C LYS A 36 8.18 -11.42 4.10
N VAL A 37 9.43 -11.48 3.64
CA VAL A 37 10.27 -10.30 3.46
C VAL A 37 9.69 -9.38 2.38
N LEU A 38 9.30 -9.94 1.23
CA LEU A 38 8.72 -9.17 0.13
C LEU A 38 7.39 -8.52 0.55
N ALA A 39 6.52 -9.24 1.26
CA ALA A 39 5.25 -8.69 1.75
C ALA A 39 5.48 -7.48 2.67
N LYS A 40 6.45 -7.56 3.60
CA LYS A 40 6.81 -6.45 4.49
C LYS A 40 7.40 -5.25 3.74
N GLN A 41 8.29 -5.49 2.77
CA GLN A 41 8.88 -4.42 1.97
C GLN A 41 7.84 -3.72 1.09
N PHE A 42 6.94 -4.49 0.48
CA PHE A 42 5.83 -3.95 -0.30
C PHE A 42 4.89 -3.08 0.55
N LEU A 43 4.52 -3.56 1.76
CA LEU A 43 3.70 -2.79 2.69
C LEU A 43 4.37 -1.45 3.02
N ARG A 44 5.63 -1.47 3.45
CA ARG A 44 6.40 -0.28 3.81
C ARG A 44 6.49 0.71 2.66
N ALA A 45 6.93 0.26 1.49
CA ALA A 45 7.09 1.14 0.33
C ALA A 45 5.75 1.78 -0.07
N SER A 46 4.66 1.02 -0.05
CA SER A 46 3.34 1.49 -0.46
C SER A 46 2.74 2.52 0.49
N THR A 47 2.91 2.35 1.81
CA THR A 47 2.40 3.32 2.80
C THR A 47 3.28 4.57 2.88
N SER A 48 4.60 4.45 2.67
CA SER A 48 5.52 5.59 2.64
C SER A 48 5.21 6.60 1.52
N ILE A 49 4.62 6.19 0.39
CA ILE A 49 4.25 7.13 -0.67
C ILE A 49 3.25 8.18 -0.16
N GLY A 50 2.20 7.73 0.53
CA GLY A 50 1.21 8.63 1.11
C GLY A 50 1.77 9.47 2.25
N ALA A 51 2.66 8.89 3.06
CA ALA A 51 3.35 9.62 4.13
C ALA A 51 4.21 10.77 3.58
N ASN A 52 5.09 10.48 2.60
CA ASN A 52 5.96 11.48 2.00
C ASN A 52 5.18 12.60 1.29
N LEU A 53 4.03 12.28 0.69
CA LEU A 53 3.14 13.28 0.07
C LEU A 53 2.43 14.17 1.10
N ALA A 54 2.33 13.75 2.36
CA ALA A 54 1.77 14.55 3.45
C ALA A 54 2.85 15.37 4.19
N GLU A 55 4.12 14.97 4.07
CA GLU A 55 5.27 15.66 4.66
C GLU A 55 5.75 16.87 3.83
N GLY A 56 5.67 16.78 2.50
CA GLY A 56 6.10 17.83 1.56
C GLY A 56 5.03 18.87 1.27
#